data_AF-A0A7S2DCR2-F1
#
_entry.id   AF-A0A7S2DCR2-F1
#
_cell.length_a   1.000
_cell.length_b   1.000
_cell.length_c   1.000
_cell.angle_alpha   90.00
_cell.angle_beta   90.00
_cell.angle_gamma   90.00
#
_symmetry.space_group_name_H-M   'P 1'
#
loop_
_entity.id
_entity.type
_entity.pdbx_description
1 polymer ?
#
loop_
_entity_poly.entity_id
_entity_poly.type
_entity_poly.pdbx_seq_one_letter_code
_entity_poly.pdbx_strand_id
1 'polypeptide(L)'
;AAAAAAGDGAPRAALHARLFAMLLRYKALQGHGFQAAIGPPVWHHLRETLEVGVECFASPLNAYLPAFGSAFADVDAPFGSRGSFFKFKPLSGSYCANPPFVHTIMDETATHILSLLAAAATAPGSPSLSFAVVLPGWTEGEGFQALSASPFLRTKVILAAPDHGFCDGASHQRQDPYRHSPFDTAVLVLQTEKAARKWPVSAPAWEGALRRAFGACVPSEAAVARQAKKTAAALPRNGADDEPARSTAERKSRKRSAAEEEGKNGDGAGRAKKAKPEKKHDKATEKKLNAWVKAKRTKDWETADALREELRQAGIQPETERPARPKESPKE
;
A
#
# COMPACT_ATOMS: atom_id res chain seq x y z
N ALA A 1 -49.68 0.84 34.99
CA ALA A 1 -48.83 0.24 33.94
C ALA A 1 -47.90 1.29 33.33
N ALA A 2 -46.95 1.82 34.11
CA ALA A 2 -46.05 2.89 33.65
C ALA A 2 -44.65 2.73 34.27
N ALA A 3 -43.98 1.61 33.99
CA ALA A 3 -42.61 1.35 34.45
C ALA A 3 -41.79 0.58 33.40
N ALA A 4 -41.78 1.02 32.14
CA ALA A 4 -41.08 0.30 31.07
C ALA A 4 -40.41 1.18 29.99
N ALA A 5 -39.93 2.40 30.30
CA ALA A 5 -39.33 3.27 29.26
C ALA A 5 -38.09 4.08 29.66
N ALA A 6 -37.37 3.74 30.74
CA ALA A 6 -36.22 4.54 31.20
C ALA A 6 -34.85 3.82 31.16
N GLY A 7 -34.76 2.57 30.69
CA GLY A 7 -33.55 1.75 30.86
C GLY A 7 -32.55 1.71 29.69
N ASP A 8 -32.95 2.02 28.46
CA ASP A 8 -32.20 1.61 27.25
C ASP A 8 -31.58 2.79 26.45
N GLY A 9 -31.85 4.04 26.85
CA GLY A 9 -31.43 5.24 26.12
C GLY A 9 -29.98 5.68 26.39
N ALA A 10 -29.50 5.55 27.63
CA ALA A 10 -28.17 6.04 28.01
C ALA A 10 -27.01 5.24 27.38
N PRO A 11 -27.05 3.89 27.33
CA PRO A 11 -26.02 3.11 26.63
C PRO A 11 -25.96 3.39 25.13
N ARG A 12 -27.13 3.55 24.50
CA ARG A 12 -27.25 3.89 23.07
C ARG A 12 -26.72 5.29 22.77
N ALA A 13 -27.04 6.28 23.61
CA ALA A 13 -26.52 7.64 23.48
C ALA A 13 -24.99 7.68 23.62
N ALA A 14 -24.43 6.94 24.59
CA ALA A 14 -22.98 6.84 24.78
C ALA A 14 -22.28 6.18 23.58
N LEU A 15 -22.88 5.12 23.00
CA LEU A 15 -22.37 4.51 21.77
C LEU A 15 -22.37 5.50 20.60
N HIS A 16 -23.47 6.23 20.39
CA HIS A 16 -23.59 7.21 19.30
C HIS A 16 -22.56 8.35 19.45
N ALA A 17 -22.34 8.85 20.66
CA ALA A 17 -21.33 9.88 20.91
C ALA A 17 -19.92 9.40 20.58
N ARG A 18 -19.56 8.17 20.98
CA ARG A 18 -18.27 7.55 20.67
C ARG A 18 -18.11 7.30 19.16
N LEU A 19 -19.16 6.80 18.51
CA LEU A 19 -19.18 6.57 17.07
C LEU A 19 -18.98 7.89 16.31
N PHE A 20 -19.69 8.95 16.71
CA PHE A 20 -19.54 10.28 16.13
C PHE A 20 -18.11 10.81 16.29
N ALA A 21 -17.52 10.72 17.49
CA ALA A 21 -16.15 11.18 17.74
C ALA A 21 -15.12 10.43 16.88
N MET A 22 -15.23 9.10 16.80
CA MET A 22 -14.34 8.27 15.97
C MET A 22 -14.49 8.60 14.47
N LEU A 23 -15.72 8.65 13.96
CA LEU A 23 -15.98 8.99 12.56
C LEU A 23 -15.51 10.41 12.22
N LEU A 24 -15.75 11.38 13.10
CA LEU A 24 -15.29 12.76 12.90
C LEU A 24 -13.77 12.85 12.87
N ARG A 25 -13.06 12.13 13.76
CA ARG A 25 -11.59 12.07 13.79
C ARG A 25 -11.03 11.54 12.46
N TYR A 26 -11.51 10.39 11.98
CA TYR A 26 -11.03 9.81 10.74
C TYR A 26 -11.45 10.60 9.49
N LYS A 27 -12.63 11.23 9.52
CA LYS A 27 -13.06 12.15 8.45
C LYS A 27 -12.18 13.39 8.38
N ALA A 28 -11.80 13.97 9.52
CA ALA A 28 -10.92 15.12 9.59
C ALA A 28 -9.49 14.81 9.10
N LEU A 29 -9.01 13.57 9.31
CA LEU A 29 -7.71 13.13 8.80
C LEU A 29 -7.66 13.04 7.25
N GLN A 30 -8.81 12.86 6.59
CA GLN A 30 -8.92 12.67 5.12
C GLN A 30 -8.01 11.56 4.56
N GLY A 31 -7.64 10.57 5.37
CA GLY A 31 -6.53 9.67 5.08
C GLY A 31 -6.86 8.36 4.35
N HIS A 32 -8.10 8.13 3.95
CA HIS A 32 -8.58 6.84 3.41
C HIS A 32 -7.88 6.37 2.12
N GLY A 33 -7.12 7.24 1.44
CA GLY A 33 -6.33 6.90 0.26
C GLY A 33 -4.86 6.51 0.53
N PHE A 34 -4.31 6.84 1.70
CA PHE A 34 -2.86 6.71 1.99
C PHE A 34 -2.42 5.33 2.49
N GLN A 35 -3.39 4.45 2.77
CA GLN A 35 -3.14 3.08 3.18
C GLN A 35 -4.28 2.20 2.69
N ALA A 36 -3.99 0.93 2.41
CA ALA A 36 -4.99 -0.08 2.08
C ALA A 36 -4.93 -1.22 3.10
N ALA A 37 -6.09 -1.73 3.48
CA ALA A 37 -6.18 -2.85 4.41
C ALA A 37 -5.92 -4.16 3.68
N ILE A 38 -5.31 -5.12 4.37
CA ILE A 38 -5.12 -6.47 3.86
C ILE A 38 -6.50 -7.14 3.71
N GLY A 39 -6.71 -7.87 2.61
CA GLY A 39 -8.01 -8.51 2.34
C GLY A 39 -8.25 -9.79 3.17
N PRO A 40 -9.52 -10.16 3.42
CA PRO A 40 -9.87 -11.36 4.20
C PRO A 40 -9.14 -12.65 3.78
N PRO A 41 -8.96 -12.98 2.48
CA PRO A 41 -8.24 -14.19 2.10
C PRO A 41 -6.80 -14.24 2.63
N VAL A 42 -6.12 -13.09 2.66
CA VAL A 42 -4.76 -12.99 3.19
C VAL A 42 -4.78 -13.12 4.72
N TRP A 43 -5.76 -12.51 5.40
CA TRP A 43 -5.93 -12.69 6.83
C TRP A 43 -6.18 -14.14 7.21
N HIS A 44 -7.02 -14.87 6.48
CA HIS A 44 -7.23 -16.30 6.70
C HIS A 44 -5.91 -17.07 6.63
N HIS A 45 -5.11 -16.83 5.58
CA HIS A 45 -3.80 -17.46 5.44
C HIS A 45 -2.84 -17.13 6.59
N LEU A 46 -2.74 -15.86 6.99
CA LEU A 46 -1.86 -15.45 8.10
C LEU A 46 -2.35 -15.99 9.46
N ARG A 47 -3.66 -16.10 9.65
CA ARG A 47 -4.27 -16.66 10.87
C ARG A 47 -4.04 -18.15 10.98
N GLU A 48 -4.22 -18.89 9.89
CA GLU A 48 -4.06 -20.34 9.88
C GLU A 48 -2.61 -20.76 9.99
N THR A 49 -1.69 -20.04 9.33
CA THR A 49 -0.28 -20.47 9.24
C THR A 49 0.64 -19.86 10.29
N LEU A 50 0.36 -18.63 10.73
CA LEU A 50 1.18 -17.90 11.68
C LEU A 50 0.46 -17.59 12.99
N GLU A 51 -0.82 -17.97 13.15
CA GLU A 51 -1.65 -17.63 14.30
C GLU A 51 -1.65 -16.12 14.63
N VAL A 52 -1.59 -15.25 13.61
CA VAL A 52 -1.52 -13.79 13.83
C VAL A 52 -2.68 -13.33 14.71
N GLY A 53 -2.39 -12.82 15.90
CA GLY A 53 -3.40 -12.44 16.89
C GLY A 53 -3.76 -10.97 16.90
N VAL A 54 -2.91 -10.13 16.33
CA VAL A 54 -3.01 -8.66 16.45
C VAL A 54 -2.56 -8.00 15.14
N GLU A 55 -3.33 -7.00 14.71
CA GLU A 55 -2.93 -6.05 13.66
C GLU A 55 -2.15 -4.90 14.30
N CYS A 56 -0.91 -4.64 13.90
CA CYS A 56 -0.14 -3.54 14.48
C CYS A 56 -0.69 -2.17 14.07
N PHE A 57 -1.23 -2.07 12.85
CA PHE A 57 -1.70 -0.80 12.28
C PHE A 57 -3.07 -0.99 11.63
N ALA A 58 -4.10 -0.47 12.29
CA ALA A 58 -5.46 -0.42 11.77
C ALA A 58 -6.24 0.76 12.38
N SER A 59 -7.55 0.71 12.21
CA SER A 59 -8.55 1.60 12.76
C SER A 59 -9.81 0.79 13.07
N PRO A 60 -10.73 1.32 13.89
CA PRO A 60 -12.06 0.72 14.05
C PRO A 60 -12.82 0.51 12.73
N LEU A 61 -12.43 1.22 11.65
CA LEU A 61 -13.11 1.20 10.35
C LEU A 61 -12.58 0.14 9.39
N ASN A 62 -11.40 -0.42 9.64
CA ASN A 62 -10.73 -1.34 8.71
C ASN A 62 -10.06 -2.55 9.38
N ALA A 63 -10.08 -2.64 10.71
CA ALA A 63 -9.56 -3.79 11.43
C ALA A 63 -10.33 -5.05 11.04
N TYR A 64 -9.58 -6.13 10.80
CA TYR A 64 -10.07 -7.49 10.61
C TYR A 64 -10.10 -8.27 11.93
N LEU A 65 -9.09 -8.06 12.78
CA LEU A 65 -8.93 -8.73 14.07
C LEU A 65 -9.52 -7.89 15.21
N PRO A 66 -10.06 -8.53 16.26
CA PRO A 66 -10.63 -7.83 17.41
C PRO A 66 -9.59 -7.05 18.22
N ALA A 67 -8.30 -7.36 18.05
CA ALA A 67 -7.19 -6.68 18.69
C ALA A 67 -6.31 -6.02 17.64
N PHE A 68 -6.22 -4.69 17.68
CA PHE A 68 -5.41 -3.93 16.72
C PHE A 68 -4.77 -2.70 17.36
N GLY A 69 -3.64 -2.25 16.82
CA GLY A 69 -3.05 -0.96 17.11
C GLY A 69 -3.65 0.13 16.24
N SER A 70 -3.83 1.33 16.78
CA SER A 70 -4.38 2.47 16.05
C SER A 70 -3.74 3.80 16.47
N ALA A 71 -3.97 4.84 15.66
CA ALA A 71 -3.40 6.16 15.90
C ALA A 71 -4.07 6.93 17.05
N PHE A 72 -5.37 6.71 17.29
CA PHE A 72 -6.19 7.58 18.15
C PHE A 72 -6.81 6.81 19.31
N ALA A 73 -5.98 6.41 20.28
CA ALA A 73 -6.42 5.62 21.43
C ALA A 73 -7.60 6.26 22.19
N ASP A 74 -7.69 7.58 22.22
CA ASP A 74 -8.76 8.33 22.88
C ASP A 74 -10.16 8.05 22.30
N VAL A 75 -10.27 7.83 21.00
CA VAL A 75 -11.55 7.55 20.32
C VAL A 75 -11.68 6.10 19.83
N ASP A 76 -10.57 5.38 19.69
CA ASP A 76 -10.55 4.03 19.13
C ASP A 76 -10.60 2.93 20.18
N ALA A 77 -10.15 3.19 21.41
CA ALA A 77 -10.11 2.19 22.49
C ALA A 77 -11.48 1.54 22.78
N PRO A 78 -12.62 2.28 22.77
CA PRO A 78 -13.94 1.68 22.93
C PRO A 78 -14.32 0.66 21.84
N PHE A 79 -13.60 0.63 20.72
CA PHE A 79 -13.85 -0.23 19.57
C PHE A 79 -12.78 -1.33 19.39
N GLY A 80 -11.96 -1.59 20.42
CA GLY A 80 -10.99 -2.69 20.42
C GLY A 80 -9.54 -2.28 20.13
N SER A 81 -9.27 -0.99 19.93
CA SER A 81 -7.89 -0.51 19.79
C SER A 81 -7.11 -0.75 21.08
N ARG A 82 -5.87 -1.20 20.89
CA ARG A 82 -4.86 -1.36 21.94
C ARG A 82 -3.88 -0.16 21.99
N GLY A 83 -4.14 0.89 21.21
CA GLY A 83 -3.32 2.10 21.10
C GLY A 83 -2.23 2.01 20.03
N SER A 84 -1.26 2.93 20.09
CA SER A 84 -0.18 3.00 19.09
C SER A 84 0.80 1.82 19.21
N PHE A 85 1.04 1.11 18.10
CA PHE A 85 1.98 -0.02 18.03
C PHE A 85 3.36 0.30 18.61
N PHE A 86 3.88 1.51 18.41
CA PHE A 86 5.20 1.91 18.91
C PHE A 86 5.33 1.91 20.43
N LYS A 87 4.19 1.84 21.15
CA LYS A 87 4.15 1.70 22.62
C LYS A 87 4.07 0.24 23.07
N PHE A 88 3.88 -0.71 22.16
CA PHE A 88 3.70 -2.12 22.49
C PHE A 88 5.07 -2.75 22.68
N LYS A 89 5.23 -3.55 23.72
CA LYS A 89 6.49 -4.26 24.00
C LYS A 89 6.27 -5.75 24.22
N PRO A 90 5.64 -6.47 23.27
CA PRO A 90 5.41 -7.89 23.43
C PRO A 90 6.72 -8.66 23.36
N LEU A 91 6.89 -9.63 24.26
CA LEU A 91 7.97 -10.61 24.18
C LEU A 91 7.56 -11.88 23.43
N SER A 92 6.26 -12.11 23.23
CA SER A 92 5.73 -13.29 22.56
C SER A 92 4.47 -12.96 21.76
N GLY A 93 4.09 -13.88 20.87
CA GLY A 93 2.90 -13.80 20.03
C GLY A 93 3.24 -13.66 18.55
N SER A 94 2.20 -13.58 17.74
CA SER A 94 2.32 -13.40 16.29
C SER A 94 1.48 -12.20 15.86
N TYR A 95 2.08 -11.33 15.07
CA TYR A 95 1.55 -10.00 14.74
C TYR A 95 1.65 -9.76 13.24
N CYS A 96 0.75 -8.95 12.69
CA CYS A 96 0.89 -8.44 11.32
C CYS A 96 1.00 -6.93 11.32
N ALA A 97 2.07 -6.41 10.70
CA ALA A 97 2.31 -4.99 10.55
C ALA A 97 2.15 -4.58 9.09
N ASN A 98 1.13 -3.77 8.81
CA ASN A 98 0.91 -3.11 7.53
C ASN A 98 0.89 -1.59 7.79
N PRO A 99 2.04 -0.93 8.02
CA PRO A 99 2.08 0.48 8.37
C PRO A 99 1.54 1.37 7.25
N PRO A 100 1.10 2.61 7.54
CA PRO A 100 0.91 3.64 6.52
C PRO A 100 2.16 3.79 5.65
N PHE A 101 1.99 4.00 4.34
CA PHE A 101 3.08 4.05 3.36
C PHE A 101 3.80 5.40 3.37
N VAL A 102 4.33 5.76 4.54
CA VAL A 102 5.11 6.96 4.83
C VAL A 102 6.48 6.49 5.30
N HIS A 103 7.55 6.87 4.60
CA HIS A 103 8.91 6.39 4.86
C HIS A 103 9.26 6.37 6.35
N THR A 104 9.11 7.50 7.04
CA THR A 104 9.43 7.63 8.47
C THR A 104 8.68 6.64 9.35
N ILE A 105 7.41 6.33 9.03
CA ILE A 105 6.60 5.38 9.79
C ILE A 105 7.03 3.94 9.48
N MET A 106 7.39 3.64 8.23
CA MET A 106 7.89 2.33 7.83
C MET A 106 9.27 2.05 8.46
N ASP A 107 10.15 3.05 8.48
CA ASP A 107 11.48 2.95 9.08
C ASP A 107 11.37 2.75 10.60
N GLU A 108 10.54 3.56 11.28
CA GLU A 108 10.26 3.38 12.71
C GLU A 108 9.62 2.01 13.02
N THR A 109 8.74 1.52 12.14
CA THR A 109 8.15 0.18 12.25
C THR A 109 9.22 -0.91 12.18
N ALA A 110 10.15 -0.80 11.23
CA ALA A 110 11.26 -1.74 11.10
C ALA A 110 12.15 -1.71 12.34
N THR A 111 12.59 -0.53 12.79
CA THR A 111 13.40 -0.37 14.01
C THR A 111 12.70 -0.97 15.22
N HIS A 112 11.41 -0.70 15.39
CA HIS A 112 10.64 -1.21 16.52
C HIS A 112 10.53 -2.73 16.49
N ILE A 113 10.13 -3.33 15.36
CA ILE A 113 10.02 -4.79 15.20
C ILE A 113 11.36 -5.49 15.48
N LEU A 114 12.46 -4.97 14.94
CA LEU A 114 13.80 -5.54 15.16
C LEU A 114 14.21 -5.46 16.63
N SER A 115 13.89 -4.36 17.32
CA SER A 115 14.14 -4.22 18.76
C SER A 115 13.35 -5.23 19.60
N LEU A 116 12.08 -5.48 19.25
CA LEU A 116 11.23 -6.45 19.93
C LEU A 116 11.73 -7.89 19.72
N LEU A 117 12.14 -8.23 18.50
CA LEU A 117 12.71 -9.54 18.17
C LEU A 117 14.04 -9.77 18.90
N ALA A 118 14.92 -8.76 18.96
CA ALA A 118 16.17 -8.85 19.71
C ALA A 118 15.94 -9.02 21.22
N ALA A 119 14.99 -8.27 21.79
CA ALA A 119 14.60 -8.40 23.19
C ALA A 119 14.00 -9.79 23.49
N ALA A 120 13.10 -10.28 22.63
CA ALA A 120 12.51 -11.61 22.78
C ALA A 120 13.54 -12.73 22.62
N ALA A 121 14.52 -12.58 21.72
CA ALA A 121 15.57 -13.57 21.52
C ALA A 121 16.49 -13.74 22.74
N THR A 122 16.72 -12.65 23.49
CA THR A 122 17.58 -12.64 24.69
C THR A 122 16.80 -12.86 25.99
N ALA A 123 15.47 -12.80 25.96
CA ALA A 123 14.63 -13.02 27.12
C ALA A 123 14.67 -14.49 27.62
N PRO A 124 14.54 -14.73 28.94
CA PRO A 124 14.47 -16.08 29.50
C PRO A 124 13.39 -16.94 28.82
N GLY A 125 13.74 -18.18 28.49
CA GLY A 125 12.83 -19.13 27.83
C GLY A 125 12.63 -18.90 26.32
N SER A 126 13.36 -17.94 25.74
CA SER A 126 13.40 -17.60 24.30
C SER A 126 12.00 -17.56 23.69
N PRO A 127 11.12 -16.67 24.15
CA PRO A 127 9.71 -16.65 23.77
C PRO A 127 9.48 -16.61 22.26
N SER A 128 8.39 -17.25 21.82
CA SER A 128 7.98 -17.28 20.41
C SER A 128 7.38 -15.94 20.02
N LEU A 129 8.16 -15.10 19.34
CA LEU A 129 7.72 -13.85 18.71
C LEU A 129 7.85 -13.89 17.19
N SER A 130 6.79 -13.49 16.48
CA SER A 130 6.65 -13.51 15.02
C SER A 130 5.99 -12.22 14.50
N PHE A 131 6.48 -11.70 13.38
CA PHE A 131 5.89 -10.58 12.64
C PHE A 131 5.77 -10.90 11.15
N ALA A 132 4.57 -10.77 10.60
CA ALA A 132 4.34 -10.66 9.16
C ALA A 132 4.24 -9.17 8.79
N VAL A 133 5.24 -8.65 8.08
CA VAL A 133 5.35 -7.23 7.73
C VAL A 133 5.01 -7.05 6.26
N VAL A 134 4.01 -6.21 5.97
CA VAL A 134 3.56 -5.86 4.63
C VAL A 134 3.98 -4.43 4.33
N LEU A 135 4.87 -4.27 3.35
CA LEU A 135 5.41 -2.98 2.92
C LEU A 135 5.19 -2.80 1.43
N PRO A 136 5.14 -1.56 0.90
CA PRO A 136 5.32 -1.36 -0.52
C PRO A 136 6.68 -1.93 -0.94
N GLY A 137 6.77 -2.41 -2.18
CA GLY A 137 7.98 -2.98 -2.78
C GLY A 137 9.07 -1.95 -3.10
N TRP A 138 9.16 -0.89 -2.31
CA TRP A 138 10.21 0.13 -2.35
C TRP A 138 11.46 -0.43 -1.70
N THR A 139 12.17 -1.27 -2.45
CA THR A 139 13.28 -2.05 -1.93
C THR A 139 14.44 -1.17 -1.49
N GLU A 140 14.54 0.05 -1.98
CA GLU A 140 15.53 1.06 -1.59
C GLU A 140 15.31 1.67 -0.20
N GLY A 141 14.14 1.47 0.42
CA GLY A 141 13.81 2.06 1.71
C GLY A 141 14.63 1.47 2.87
N GLU A 142 15.05 2.32 3.80
CA GLU A 142 15.89 1.91 4.95
C GLU A 142 15.22 0.82 5.79
N GLY A 143 13.95 0.99 6.13
CA GLY A 143 13.18 -0.01 6.87
C GLY A 143 13.06 -1.35 6.14
N PHE A 144 12.87 -1.32 4.81
CA PHE A 144 12.84 -2.55 3.99
C PHE A 144 14.19 -3.27 4.01
N GLN A 145 15.29 -2.53 3.84
CA GLN A 145 16.64 -3.08 3.84
C GLN A 145 17.02 -3.65 5.21
N ALA A 146 16.69 -2.93 6.29
CA ALA A 146 16.93 -3.37 7.66
C ALA A 146 16.19 -4.68 7.99
N LEU A 147 14.91 -4.80 7.60
CA LEU A 147 14.15 -6.04 7.77
C LEU A 147 14.70 -7.17 6.89
N SER A 148 15.11 -6.86 5.65
CA SER A 148 15.66 -7.84 4.70
C SER A 148 17.02 -8.40 5.13
N ALA A 149 17.86 -7.59 5.77
CA ALA A 149 19.18 -7.99 6.26
C ALA A 149 19.14 -8.64 7.65
N SER A 150 17.97 -8.68 8.27
CA SER A 150 17.80 -9.15 9.64
C SER A 150 18.09 -10.66 9.79
N PRO A 151 18.82 -11.10 10.84
CA PRO A 151 18.97 -12.52 11.14
C PRO A 151 17.65 -13.20 11.54
N PHE A 152 16.62 -12.42 11.85
CA PHE A 152 15.28 -12.92 12.15
C PHE A 152 14.45 -13.18 10.90
N LEU A 153 14.88 -12.74 9.71
CA LEU A 153 14.13 -12.99 8.48
C LEU A 153 14.01 -14.50 8.22
N ARG A 154 12.82 -14.95 7.86
CA ARG A 154 12.52 -16.34 7.52
C ARG A 154 12.03 -16.51 6.09
N THR A 155 11.24 -15.56 5.60
CA THR A 155 10.91 -15.49 4.18
C THR A 155 10.63 -14.05 3.76
N LYS A 156 10.83 -13.77 2.47
CA LYS A 156 10.51 -12.50 1.82
C LYS A 156 9.87 -12.79 0.47
N VAL A 157 8.63 -12.36 0.30
CA VAL A 157 7.86 -12.52 -0.93
C VAL A 157 7.62 -11.15 -1.55
N ILE A 158 7.98 -10.99 -2.82
CA ILE A 158 7.63 -9.80 -3.61
C ILE A 158 6.46 -10.16 -4.54
N LEU A 159 5.36 -9.43 -4.39
CA LEU A 159 4.15 -9.51 -5.19
C LEU A 159 4.19 -8.38 -6.21
N ALA A 160 4.09 -8.71 -7.51
CA ALA A 160 4.02 -7.69 -8.54
C ALA A 160 2.69 -6.93 -8.44
N ALA A 161 2.72 -5.61 -8.63
CA ALA A 161 1.55 -4.73 -8.61
C ALA A 161 0.30 -5.29 -9.34
N PRO A 162 0.39 -5.83 -10.57
CA PRO A 162 -0.78 -6.35 -11.28
C PRO A 162 -1.38 -7.63 -10.70
N ASP A 163 -0.62 -8.37 -9.88
CA ASP A 163 -0.99 -9.73 -9.44
C ASP A 163 -1.72 -9.74 -8.09
N HIS A 164 -1.96 -8.57 -7.49
CA HIS A 164 -2.62 -8.48 -6.19
C HIS A 164 -3.46 -7.22 -6.00
N GLY A 165 -4.33 -7.27 -5.01
CA GLY A 165 -5.08 -6.13 -4.54
C GLY A 165 -5.18 -6.05 -3.03
N PHE A 166 -5.87 -5.02 -2.56
CA PHE A 166 -6.10 -4.73 -1.16
C PHE A 166 -7.55 -4.31 -0.94
N CYS A 167 -8.00 -4.31 0.32
CA CYS A 167 -9.20 -3.61 0.71
C CYS A 167 -8.97 -2.09 0.71
N ASP A 168 -9.88 -1.34 0.08
CA ASP A 168 -9.86 0.11 0.07
C ASP A 168 -10.02 0.68 1.49
N GLY A 169 -9.30 1.77 1.81
CA GLY A 169 -9.35 2.39 3.14
C GLY A 169 -10.74 2.95 3.50
N ALA A 170 -11.60 3.20 2.50
CA ALA A 170 -13.00 3.56 2.68
C ALA A 170 -13.95 2.36 2.45
N SER A 171 -13.50 1.12 2.64
CA SER A 171 -14.32 -0.09 2.49
C SER A 171 -15.63 -0.03 3.27
N HIS A 172 -15.63 0.57 4.47
CA HIS A 172 -16.83 0.81 5.30
C HIS A 172 -17.93 1.67 4.62
N GLN A 173 -17.65 2.29 3.47
CA GLN A 173 -18.59 3.10 2.69
C GLN A 173 -18.78 2.59 1.25
N ARG A 174 -18.17 1.44 0.89
CA ARG A 174 -18.10 0.95 -0.50
C ARG A 174 -18.77 -0.40 -0.65
N GLN A 175 -19.45 -0.56 -1.77
CA GLN A 175 -20.05 -1.84 -2.18
C GLN A 175 -18.97 -2.85 -2.60
N ASP A 176 -17.99 -2.39 -3.40
CA ASP A 176 -16.87 -3.18 -3.88
C ASP A 176 -15.64 -2.85 -3.01
N PRO A 177 -15.20 -3.77 -2.13
CA PRO A 177 -14.20 -3.45 -1.11
C PRO A 177 -12.78 -3.47 -1.65
N TYR A 178 -12.52 -4.14 -2.78
CA TYR A 178 -11.17 -4.33 -3.30
C TYR A 178 -10.73 -3.24 -4.27
N ARG A 179 -9.42 -3.00 -4.29
CA ARG A 179 -8.71 -2.13 -5.24
C ARG A 179 -7.41 -2.79 -5.70
N HIS A 180 -6.99 -2.48 -6.92
CA HIS A 180 -5.66 -2.88 -7.40
C HIS A 180 -4.56 -2.24 -6.56
N SER A 181 -3.44 -2.95 -6.42
CA SER A 181 -2.23 -2.31 -5.88
C SER A 181 -1.57 -1.44 -6.95
N PRO A 182 -1.23 -0.17 -6.65
CA PRO A 182 -0.47 0.68 -7.57
C PRO A 182 1.02 0.36 -7.59
N PHE A 183 1.52 -0.42 -6.62
CA PHE A 183 2.93 -0.76 -6.46
C PHE A 183 3.10 -2.25 -6.19
N ASP A 184 4.32 -2.75 -6.41
CA ASP A 184 4.71 -4.05 -5.87
C ASP A 184 4.55 -4.03 -4.35
N THR A 185 4.33 -5.19 -3.74
CA THR A 185 4.22 -5.34 -2.29
C THR A 185 5.21 -6.38 -1.81
N ALA A 186 5.89 -6.09 -0.72
CA ALA A 186 6.73 -7.04 -0.01
C ALA A 186 6.02 -7.57 1.22
N VAL A 187 6.06 -8.89 1.40
CA VAL A 187 5.68 -9.56 2.64
C VAL A 187 6.90 -10.22 3.23
N LEU A 188 7.34 -9.73 4.38
CA LEU A 188 8.50 -10.25 5.12
C LEU A 188 8.01 -10.92 6.40
N VAL A 189 8.42 -12.16 6.64
CA VAL A 189 8.16 -12.84 7.92
C VAL A 189 9.44 -12.88 8.73
N LEU A 190 9.41 -12.25 9.90
CA LEU A 190 10.52 -12.20 10.85
C LEU A 190 10.15 -12.91 12.15
N GLN A 191 11.00 -13.83 12.59
CA GLN A 191 10.71 -14.71 13.72
C GLN A 191 11.94 -14.92 14.59
N THR A 192 11.70 -14.95 15.90
CA THR A 192 12.60 -15.61 16.84
C THR A 192 12.73 -17.09 16.52
N GLU A 193 13.78 -17.73 17.01
CA GLU A 193 14.08 -19.13 16.70
C GLU A 193 13.00 -20.10 17.20
N LYS A 194 12.42 -19.83 18.39
CA LYS A 194 11.29 -20.62 18.89
C LYS A 194 10.00 -20.36 18.12
N ALA A 195 9.79 -19.15 17.59
CA ALA A 195 8.65 -18.86 16.71
C ALA A 195 8.79 -19.55 15.36
N ALA A 196 9.99 -19.61 14.79
CA ALA A 196 10.24 -20.27 13.51
C ALA A 196 9.94 -21.77 13.54
N ARG A 197 10.21 -22.43 14.68
CA ARG A 197 9.77 -23.82 14.91
C ARG A 197 8.26 -23.95 15.11
N LYS A 198 7.64 -22.98 15.77
CA LYS A 198 6.19 -23.01 16.07
C LYS A 198 5.34 -22.71 14.81
N TRP A 199 5.76 -21.75 14.01
CA TRP A 199 5.04 -21.22 12.85
C TRP A 199 5.96 -21.22 11.61
N PRO A 200 6.31 -22.41 11.09
CA PRO A 200 7.24 -22.51 9.99
C PRO A 200 6.66 -21.92 8.69
N VAL A 201 7.48 -21.16 7.98
CA VAL A 201 7.16 -20.60 6.65
C VAL A 201 7.94 -21.33 5.57
N SER A 202 7.40 -22.45 5.09
CA SER A 202 8.03 -23.25 4.04
C SER A 202 7.93 -22.53 2.68
N ALA A 203 9.07 -22.03 2.17
CA ALA A 203 9.10 -21.02 1.12
C ALA A 203 8.23 -21.36 -0.12
N PRO A 204 8.26 -22.53 -0.79
CA PRO A 204 7.45 -22.70 -1.99
C PRO A 204 5.93 -22.80 -1.73
N ALA A 205 5.53 -23.58 -0.71
CA ALA A 205 4.13 -23.85 -0.43
C ALA A 205 3.45 -22.66 0.25
N TRP A 206 4.11 -22.06 1.24
CA TRP A 206 3.62 -20.90 1.97
C TRP A 206 3.52 -19.69 1.04
N GLU A 207 4.56 -19.40 0.25
CA GLU A 207 4.54 -18.31 -0.73
C GLU A 207 3.44 -18.50 -1.78
N GLY A 208 3.27 -19.72 -2.31
CA GLY A 208 2.22 -20.01 -3.28
C GLY A 208 0.81 -19.74 -2.73
N ALA A 209 0.56 -20.09 -1.47
CA ALA A 209 -0.71 -19.80 -0.80
C ALA A 209 -0.90 -18.29 -0.56
N LEU A 210 0.15 -17.59 -0.10
CA LEU A 210 0.14 -16.15 0.08
C LEU A 210 -0.17 -15.40 -1.23
N ARG A 211 0.49 -15.79 -2.34
CA ARG A 211 0.27 -15.21 -3.67
C ARG A 211 -1.19 -15.39 -4.12
N ARG A 212 -1.76 -16.59 -3.95
CA ARG A 212 -3.17 -16.84 -4.27
C ARG A 212 -4.12 -15.99 -3.41
N ALA A 213 -3.83 -15.83 -2.12
CA ALA A 213 -4.65 -15.03 -1.22
C ALA A 213 -4.66 -13.54 -1.61
N PHE A 214 -3.49 -12.98 -1.93
CA PHE A 214 -3.37 -11.61 -2.43
C PHE A 214 -4.00 -11.42 -3.82
N GLY A 215 -3.86 -12.42 -4.70
CA GLY A 215 -4.52 -12.45 -6.01
C GLY A 215 -6.04 -12.50 -5.92
N ALA A 216 -6.60 -13.17 -4.90
CA ALA A 216 -8.04 -13.18 -4.64
C ALA A 216 -8.59 -11.81 -4.20
N CYS A 217 -7.71 -10.86 -3.87
CA CYS A 217 -8.07 -9.47 -3.55
C CYS A 217 -7.98 -8.54 -4.77
N VAL A 218 -7.69 -9.04 -5.97
CA VAL A 218 -7.76 -8.27 -7.22
C VAL A 218 -9.24 -8.00 -7.54
N PRO A 219 -9.66 -6.74 -7.76
CA PRO A 219 -11.05 -6.46 -8.10
C PRO A 219 -11.41 -7.02 -9.47
N SER A 220 -12.64 -7.52 -9.62
CA SER A 220 -13.15 -7.96 -10.91
C SER A 220 -13.38 -6.77 -11.86
N GLU A 221 -13.35 -7.00 -13.17
CA GLU A 221 -13.62 -5.96 -14.16
C GLU A 221 -14.98 -5.27 -13.94
N ALA A 222 -15.99 -6.04 -13.54
CA ALA A 222 -17.31 -5.52 -13.21
C ALA A 222 -17.27 -4.59 -11.98
N ALA A 223 -16.50 -4.93 -10.95
CA ALA A 223 -16.30 -4.08 -9.77
C ALA A 223 -15.58 -2.77 -10.14
N VAL A 224 -14.51 -2.87 -10.94
CA VAL A 224 -13.78 -1.70 -11.45
C VAL A 224 -14.71 -0.79 -12.26
N ALA A 225 -15.54 -1.35 -13.14
CA ALA A 225 -16.50 -0.58 -13.94
C ALA A 225 -17.55 0.14 -13.08
N ARG A 226 -18.06 -0.52 -12.03
CA ARG A 226 -19.01 0.11 -11.07
C ARG A 226 -18.34 1.24 -10.29
N GLN A 227 -17.13 1.03 -9.80
CA GLN A 227 -16.37 2.05 -9.08
C GLN A 227 -16.13 3.28 -9.97
N ALA A 228 -15.72 3.08 -11.24
CA ALA A 228 -15.52 4.17 -12.19
C ALA A 228 -16.80 4.98 -12.46
N LYS A 229 -17.96 4.32 -12.64
CA LYS A 229 -19.25 4.99 -12.83
C LYS A 229 -19.66 5.82 -11.61
N LYS A 230 -19.44 5.31 -10.40
CA LYS A 230 -19.77 6.02 -9.15
C LYS A 230 -18.88 7.26 -8.95
N THR A 231 -17.58 7.15 -9.24
CA THR A 231 -16.67 8.30 -9.22
C THR A 231 -17.07 9.35 -10.25
N ALA A 232 -17.41 8.93 -11.48
CA ALA A 232 -17.92 9.83 -12.52
C ALA A 232 -19.25 10.51 -12.14
N ALA A 233 -20.13 9.82 -11.42
CA ALA A 233 -21.39 10.37 -10.93
C ALA A 233 -21.22 11.31 -9.72
N ALA A 234 -20.13 11.17 -8.96
CA ALA A 234 -19.81 12.02 -7.80
C ALA A 234 -19.08 13.33 -8.18
N LEU A 235 -18.58 13.45 -9.41
CA LEU A 235 -18.05 14.70 -9.94
C LEU A 235 -19.20 15.69 -10.20
N PRO A 236 -19.14 16.94 -9.69
CA PRO A 236 -20.18 17.92 -9.96
C PRO A 236 -20.28 18.19 -11.46
N ARG A 237 -21.50 18.19 -12.01
CA ARG A 237 -21.79 18.58 -13.40
C ARG A 237 -21.74 20.10 -13.60
N ASN A 238 -20.70 20.76 -13.10
CA ASN A 238 -20.47 22.18 -13.36
C ASN A 238 -19.12 22.33 -14.06
N GLY A 239 -19.17 22.83 -15.30
CA GLY A 239 -17.97 23.25 -16.01
C GLY A 239 -17.36 24.46 -15.32
N ALA A 240 -16.31 24.21 -14.53
CA ALA A 240 -15.30 25.18 -14.16
C ALA A 240 -14.05 24.39 -13.73
N ASP A 241 -12.90 24.83 -14.19
CA ASP A 241 -11.60 24.17 -14.06
C ASP A 241 -11.20 23.96 -12.59
N ASP A 242 -11.37 22.75 -12.07
CA ASP A 242 -10.70 22.28 -10.85
C ASP A 242 -9.89 21.01 -11.16
N GLU A 243 -8.57 21.21 -11.34
CA GLU A 243 -7.58 20.13 -11.46
C GLU A 243 -7.48 19.34 -10.14
N PRO A 244 -7.51 18.00 -10.16
CA PRO A 244 -7.31 17.21 -8.95
C PRO A 244 -5.87 17.35 -8.47
N ALA A 245 -5.70 17.68 -7.19
CA ALA A 245 -4.40 17.82 -6.53
C ALA A 245 -3.56 16.54 -6.66
N ARG A 246 -2.60 16.54 -7.59
CA ARG A 246 -1.51 15.57 -7.63
C ARG A 246 -0.61 15.80 -6.41
N SER A 247 -0.19 14.69 -5.81
CA SER A 247 0.64 14.65 -4.60
C SER A 247 1.93 15.48 -4.76
N THR A 248 2.24 16.27 -3.74
CA THR A 248 3.39 17.17 -3.64
C THR A 248 4.73 16.48 -3.34
N ALA A 249 4.82 15.15 -3.54
CA ALA A 249 6.02 14.39 -3.18
C ALA A 249 7.17 14.49 -4.21
N GLU A 250 6.92 14.92 -5.45
CA GLU A 250 7.96 14.99 -6.49
C GLU A 250 8.77 16.31 -6.53
N ARG A 251 8.49 17.28 -5.65
CA ARG A 251 9.03 18.65 -5.82
C ARG A 251 10.36 18.95 -5.09
N LYS A 252 11.03 17.96 -4.50
CA LYS A 252 12.24 18.21 -3.67
C LYS A 252 13.57 17.62 -4.17
N SER A 253 13.67 17.07 -5.38
CA SER A 253 14.96 16.55 -5.90
C SER A 253 15.67 17.42 -6.93
N ARG A 254 15.16 18.62 -7.26
CA ARG A 254 15.80 19.52 -8.24
C ARG A 254 15.98 20.93 -7.71
N LYS A 255 16.83 21.10 -6.69
CA LYS A 255 17.41 22.41 -6.37
C LYS A 255 18.78 22.26 -5.75
N ARG A 256 19.76 21.81 -6.56
CA ARG A 256 21.20 22.02 -6.33
C ARG A 256 21.94 21.95 -7.66
N SER A 257 22.05 23.09 -8.33
CA SER A 257 23.19 23.51 -9.16
C SER A 257 22.83 24.79 -9.94
N ALA A 258 23.82 25.69 -10.07
CA ALA A 258 23.87 26.92 -10.86
C ALA A 258 23.45 28.24 -10.14
N ALA A 259 24.44 28.86 -9.49
CA ALA A 259 24.81 30.28 -9.74
C ALA A 259 25.23 30.42 -11.23
N GLU A 260 25.23 31.55 -11.94
CA GLU A 260 25.44 32.97 -11.66
C GLU A 260 25.05 33.71 -12.97
N GLU A 261 24.50 34.93 -12.90
CA GLU A 261 24.71 36.09 -13.81
C GLU A 261 23.52 37.07 -13.86
N GLU A 262 23.89 38.34 -13.90
CA GLU A 262 23.08 39.56 -13.78
C GLU A 262 22.33 39.97 -15.06
N GLY A 263 21.26 40.78 -14.93
CA GLY A 263 20.76 41.59 -16.06
C GLY A 263 19.32 42.13 -15.99
N LYS A 264 19.16 43.34 -15.44
CA LYS A 264 18.18 44.44 -15.66
C LYS A 264 16.76 44.23 -16.28
N ASN A 265 15.79 44.81 -15.54
CA ASN A 265 14.60 45.63 -15.92
C ASN A 265 13.49 45.12 -16.87
N GLY A 266 12.24 45.31 -16.43
CA GLY A 266 11.09 45.58 -17.31
C GLY A 266 9.73 45.10 -16.78
N ASP A 267 8.86 46.04 -16.40
CA ASP A 267 7.44 45.84 -16.07
C ASP A 267 6.61 45.30 -17.26
N GLY A 268 5.58 44.49 -16.97
CA GLY A 268 4.59 44.11 -18.00
C GLY A 268 3.63 43.00 -17.60
N ALA A 269 2.40 43.37 -17.25
CA ALA A 269 1.28 42.46 -17.07
C ALA A 269 0.94 41.73 -18.38
N GLY A 270 0.82 40.40 -18.32
CA GLY A 270 0.43 39.56 -19.46
C GLY A 270 0.03 38.15 -19.04
N ARG A 271 -1.27 37.86 -19.10
CA ARG A 271 -1.87 36.56 -18.79
C ARG A 271 -1.44 35.51 -19.82
N ALA A 272 -0.40 34.74 -19.51
CA ALA A 272 0.09 33.66 -20.37
C ALA A 272 -0.69 32.35 -20.13
N LYS A 273 -1.33 31.84 -21.19
CA LYS A 273 -1.89 30.48 -21.26
C LYS A 273 -0.72 29.48 -21.16
N LYS A 274 -0.68 28.64 -20.13
CA LYS A 274 0.34 27.58 -19.99
C LYS A 274 0.14 26.51 -21.07
N ALA A 275 1.14 26.36 -21.94
CA ALA A 275 1.23 25.27 -22.91
C ALA A 275 1.34 23.91 -22.20
N LYS A 276 0.63 22.91 -22.73
CA LYS A 276 0.73 21.50 -22.32
C LYS A 276 2.13 20.95 -22.66
N PRO A 277 2.68 20.00 -21.87
CA PRO A 277 3.92 19.34 -22.25
C PRO A 277 3.70 18.57 -23.55
N GLU A 278 4.57 18.80 -24.53
CA GLU A 278 4.50 18.20 -25.85
C GLU A 278 4.58 16.68 -25.75
N LYS A 279 3.60 16.01 -26.34
CA LYS A 279 3.70 14.57 -26.59
C LYS A 279 4.77 14.38 -27.64
N LYS A 280 5.80 13.59 -27.31
CA LYS A 280 6.92 13.31 -28.21
C LYS A 280 6.47 12.63 -29.51
N HIS A 281 5.36 11.88 -29.44
CA HIS A 281 4.71 11.21 -30.57
C HIS A 281 3.18 11.40 -30.54
N ASP A 282 2.52 11.18 -31.68
CA ASP A 282 1.07 11.27 -31.77
C ASP A 282 0.35 10.13 -31.00
N LYS A 283 -0.98 10.25 -30.81
CA LYS A 283 -1.73 9.28 -30.02
C LYS A 283 -1.72 7.87 -30.62
N ALA A 284 -1.62 7.75 -31.94
CA ALA A 284 -1.59 6.44 -32.60
C ALA A 284 -0.25 5.74 -32.37
N THR A 285 0.87 6.48 -32.46
CA THR A 285 2.20 5.94 -32.19
C THR A 285 2.37 5.46 -30.75
N GLU A 286 1.91 6.23 -29.76
CA GLU A 286 1.99 5.80 -28.36
C GLU A 286 1.20 4.51 -28.10
N LYS A 287 0.07 4.33 -28.79
CA LYS A 287 -0.73 3.10 -28.71
C LYS A 287 0.03 1.91 -29.29
N LYS A 288 0.74 2.09 -30.41
CA LYS A 288 1.56 1.05 -31.04
C LYS A 288 2.77 0.68 -30.17
N LEU A 289 3.46 1.66 -29.58
CA LEU A 289 4.56 1.42 -28.64
C LEU A 289 4.10 0.59 -27.42
N ASN A 290 2.93 0.91 -26.85
CA ASN A 290 2.38 0.15 -25.73
C ASN A 290 1.91 -1.26 -26.13
N ALA A 291 1.34 -1.42 -27.33
CA ALA A 291 0.97 -2.73 -27.87
C ALA A 291 2.22 -3.62 -28.12
N TRP A 292 3.30 -3.03 -28.61
CA TRP A 292 4.58 -3.70 -28.82
C TRP A 292 5.17 -4.24 -27.50
N VAL A 293 5.19 -3.40 -26.44
CA VAL A 293 5.64 -3.83 -25.09
C VAL A 293 4.75 -4.96 -24.55
N LYS A 294 3.43 -4.87 -24.75
CA LYS A 294 2.47 -5.89 -24.32
C LYS A 294 2.73 -7.23 -25.02
N ALA A 295 2.94 -7.23 -26.34
CA ALA A 295 3.24 -8.43 -27.12
C ALA A 295 4.55 -9.11 -26.69
N LYS A 296 5.61 -8.33 -26.44
CA LYS A 296 6.87 -8.85 -25.87
C LYS A 296 6.66 -9.49 -24.49
N ARG A 297 5.77 -8.94 -23.66
CA ARG A 297 5.51 -9.45 -22.30
C ARG A 297 4.70 -10.75 -22.33
N THR A 298 3.81 -10.92 -23.30
CA THR A 298 3.01 -12.14 -23.50
C THR A 298 3.74 -13.20 -24.33
N LYS A 299 5.01 -12.98 -24.68
CA LYS A 299 5.82 -13.84 -25.56
C LYS A 299 5.19 -14.04 -26.94
N ASP A 300 4.35 -13.09 -27.36
CA ASP A 300 3.78 -13.04 -28.70
C ASP A 300 4.79 -12.32 -29.60
N TRP A 301 5.80 -13.07 -30.04
CA TRP A 301 6.94 -12.54 -30.77
C TRP A 301 6.55 -12.12 -32.19
N GLU A 302 5.61 -12.83 -32.82
CA GLU A 302 5.11 -12.52 -34.16
C GLU A 302 4.42 -11.14 -34.20
N THR A 303 3.50 -10.90 -33.26
CA THR A 303 2.85 -9.58 -33.13
C THR A 303 3.84 -8.49 -32.70
N ALA A 304 4.80 -8.82 -31.83
CA ALA A 304 5.84 -7.87 -31.43
C ALA A 304 6.77 -7.48 -32.59
N ASP A 305 7.09 -8.40 -33.49
CA ASP A 305 7.95 -8.13 -34.64
C ASP A 305 7.20 -7.34 -35.72
N ALA A 306 5.93 -7.67 -35.97
CA ALA A 306 5.07 -6.89 -36.87
C ALA A 306 4.91 -5.43 -36.39
N LEU A 307 4.64 -5.21 -35.10
CA LEU A 307 4.52 -3.87 -34.53
C LEU A 307 5.86 -3.13 -34.49
N ARG A 308 6.98 -3.85 -34.35
CA ARG A 308 8.33 -3.25 -34.43
C ARG A 308 8.58 -2.70 -35.82
N GLU A 309 8.25 -3.48 -36.85
CA GLU A 309 8.45 -3.09 -38.24
C GLU A 309 7.58 -1.89 -38.61
N GLU A 310 6.30 -1.88 -38.22
CA GLU A 310 5.42 -0.74 -38.43
C GLU A 310 5.93 0.55 -37.74
N LEU A 311 6.49 0.44 -36.54
CA LEU A 311 7.07 1.60 -35.84
C LEU A 311 8.36 2.09 -36.50
N ARG A 312 9.19 1.17 -37.02
CA ARG A 312 10.41 1.53 -37.77
C ARG A 312 10.11 2.17 -39.12
N GLN A 313 9.07 1.72 -39.82
CA GLN A 313 8.57 2.36 -41.03
C GLN A 313 8.07 3.79 -40.75
N ALA A 314 7.59 4.05 -39.54
CA ALA A 314 7.24 5.40 -39.06
C ALA A 314 8.45 6.18 -38.49
N GLY A 315 9.68 5.68 -38.63
CA GLY A 315 10.92 6.33 -38.19
C GLY A 315 11.17 6.25 -36.69
N ILE A 316 10.41 5.46 -35.94
CA ILE A 316 10.50 5.35 -34.48
C ILE A 316 11.17 4.04 -34.11
N GLN A 317 12.24 4.11 -33.30
CA GLN A 317 12.93 2.93 -32.78
C GLN A 317 12.31 2.51 -31.43
N PRO A 318 11.53 1.41 -31.38
CA PRO A 318 10.80 1.04 -30.17
C PRO A 318 11.71 0.70 -28.99
N GLU A 319 12.90 0.16 -29.25
CA GLU A 319 13.88 -0.18 -28.23
C GLU A 319 14.47 1.06 -27.53
N THR A 320 14.60 2.16 -28.26
CA THR A 320 15.11 3.44 -27.75
C THR A 320 14.03 4.17 -26.96
N GLU A 321 12.78 4.10 -27.42
CA GLU A 321 11.63 4.73 -26.76
C GLU A 321 11.12 3.93 -25.54
N ARG A 322 11.38 2.61 -25.50
CA ARG A 322 11.01 1.70 -24.41
C ARG A 322 12.14 0.68 -24.18
N PRO A 323 13.25 1.09 -23.53
CA PRO A 323 14.40 0.22 -23.29
C PRO A 323 14.05 -0.95 -22.38
N ALA A 324 14.62 -2.13 -22.67
CA ALA A 324 14.51 -3.29 -21.80
C ALA A 324 15.24 -3.03 -20.47
N ARG A 325 14.71 -3.56 -19.36
CA ARG A 325 15.39 -3.52 -18.06
C ARG A 325 16.77 -4.20 -18.21
N PRO A 326 17.87 -3.64 -17.67
CA PRO A 326 19.19 -4.25 -17.81
C PRO A 326 19.15 -5.69 -17.29
N LYS A 327 19.71 -6.63 -18.06
CA LYS A 327 19.99 -7.98 -17.55
C LYS A 327 21.14 -7.83 -16.55
N GLU A 328 20.93 -8.24 -15.30
CA GLU A 328 22.01 -8.34 -14.32
C GLU A 328 23.12 -9.24 -14.90
N SER A 329 24.33 -8.71 -14.97
CA SER A 329 25.52 -9.47 -15.32
C SER A 329 25.76 -10.56 -14.27
N PRO A 330 26.17 -11.79 -14.66
CA PRO A 330 26.66 -12.76 -13.68
C PRO A 330 27.91 -12.16 -13.01
N LYS A 331 27.88 -12.02 -11.69
CA LYS A 331 29.08 -11.68 -10.92
C LYS A 331 30.01 -12.90 -10.94
N GLU A 332 31.19 -12.72 -11.53
CA GLU A 332 32.38 -13.56 -11.28
C GLU A 332 32.83 -13.46 -9.82
#